data_AF-A0A210PRY6-F1
#
_entry.id   AF-A0A210PRY6-F1
#
_cell.length_a   1.000
_cell.length_b   1.000
_cell.length_c   1.000
_cell.angle_alpha   90.00
_cell.angle_beta   90.00
_cell.angle_gamma   90.00
#
_symmetry.space_group_name_H-M   'P 1'
#
loop_
_entity.id
_entity.type
_entity.pdbx_description
1 polymer ?
#
loop_
_entity_poly.entity_id
_entity_poly.type
_entity_poly.pdbx_seq_one_letter_code
_entity_poly.pdbx_strand_id
1 'polypeptide(L)'
;MEFCEDIRTLVGFYTRDVIKSRSFKQHHIHLANIDKSSTVCRTLTITYLLYRKVRRDVTEFRHISKEINMVDQMKLILDTVTESQAEGVRAYFEENGFVQTILHLVNTVWDKETLEKSKIAIETRDKDSPLFELLFIEFNIQKHFEITDSHKFWVEKSFQRLRKFVPNMTENDAKVHDLSKYDFVQAVGYTAKWVHNLEWGNPIWQAALNDHYKRESHHPQFFNNERMTRKDLEESLVDMVACRWERDLKGDEEAKSFDLVNFDAKFLQRYVKEDFDDVSALIKNIQSENE
;
A
#
# COMPACT_ATOMS: atom_id res chain seq x y z
N MET A 1 23.50 14.16 37.39
CA MET A 1 23.20 13.77 36.00
C MET A 1 22.63 12.34 35.92
N GLU A 2 22.06 11.79 37.01
CA GLU A 2 21.48 10.44 37.06
C GLU A 2 19.95 10.43 37.24
N PHE A 3 19.31 11.60 37.41
CA PHE A 3 17.86 11.68 37.65
C PHE A 3 16.99 11.63 36.37
N CYS A 4 17.61 11.73 35.18
CA CYS A 4 16.89 11.77 33.90
C CYS A 4 16.74 10.39 33.23
N GLU A 5 17.54 9.39 33.57
CA GLU A 5 17.42 8.04 33.00
C GLU A 5 16.28 7.24 33.65
N ASP A 6 16.03 7.43 34.95
CA ASP A 6 14.94 6.75 35.67
C ASP A 6 13.54 7.14 35.17
N ILE A 7 13.34 8.39 34.75
CA ILE A 7 12.05 8.84 34.20
C ILE A 7 11.76 8.22 32.83
N ARG A 8 12.79 8.04 31.98
CA ARG A 8 12.61 7.39 30.66
C ARG A 8 12.26 5.91 30.81
N THR A 9 12.84 5.23 31.78
CA THR A 9 12.54 3.81 32.08
C THR A 9 11.14 3.65 32.68
N LEU A 10 10.73 4.54 33.58
CA LEU A 10 9.39 4.53 34.18
C LEU A 10 8.29 4.87 33.16
N VAL A 11 8.54 5.84 32.27
CA VAL A 11 7.61 6.21 31.19
C VAL A 11 7.55 5.13 30.11
N GLY A 12 8.67 4.45 29.82
CA GLY A 12 8.73 3.33 28.88
C GLY A 12 7.94 2.10 29.32
N PHE A 13 7.96 1.77 30.62
CA PHE A 13 7.16 0.67 31.18
C PHE A 13 5.65 0.97 31.16
N TYR A 14 5.24 2.19 31.56
CA TYR A 14 3.81 2.53 31.61
C TYR A 14 3.18 2.77 30.24
N THR A 15 3.93 3.25 29.24
CA THR A 15 3.36 3.52 27.91
C THR A 15 3.14 2.26 27.07
N ARG A 16 3.96 1.20 27.24
CA ARG A 16 3.78 -0.05 26.49
C ARG A 16 2.60 -0.90 26.98
N ASP A 17 2.32 -0.91 28.27
CA ASP A 17 1.23 -1.71 28.84
C ASP A 17 -0.13 -1.00 28.83
N VAL A 18 -0.15 0.34 28.93
CA VAL A 18 -1.41 1.11 28.93
C VAL A 18 -2.00 1.28 27.53
N ILE A 19 -1.18 1.30 26.48
CA ILE A 19 -1.66 1.48 25.09
C ILE A 19 -2.35 0.21 24.56
N LYS A 20 -2.11 -0.98 25.14
CA LYS A 20 -2.73 -2.25 24.71
C LYS A 20 -4.01 -2.64 25.47
N SER A 21 -4.36 -1.98 26.58
CA SER A 21 -5.55 -2.36 27.36
C SER A 21 -6.74 -1.40 27.13
N ARG A 22 -7.85 -1.94 26.59
CA ARG A 22 -9.15 -1.25 26.51
C ARG A 22 -9.82 -0.97 27.87
N SER A 23 -9.15 -1.23 29.01
CA SER A 23 -9.76 -1.26 30.35
C SER A 23 -9.76 0.09 31.10
N PHE A 24 -9.11 1.14 30.61
CA PHE A 24 -8.99 2.39 31.38
C PHE A 24 -10.32 3.14 31.56
N LYS A 25 -11.32 2.94 30.68
CA LYS A 25 -12.65 3.56 30.85
C LYS A 25 -13.44 3.00 32.05
N GLN A 26 -13.19 1.77 32.47
CA GLN A 26 -13.89 1.15 33.61
C GLN A 26 -13.33 1.55 34.98
N HIS A 27 -12.09 2.06 35.05
CA HIS A 27 -11.48 2.51 36.31
C HIS A 27 -11.93 3.91 36.78
N HIS A 28 -12.67 4.65 35.95
CA HIS A 28 -13.13 6.00 36.31
C HIS A 28 -14.26 6.04 37.35
N ILE A 29 -14.98 4.93 37.56
CA ILE A 29 -16.15 4.90 38.46
C ILE A 29 -15.74 4.62 39.91
N HIS A 30 -14.52 4.10 40.18
CA HIS A 30 -14.13 3.69 41.54
C HIS A 30 -13.26 4.69 42.32
N LEU A 31 -12.80 5.78 41.72
CA LEU A 31 -11.89 6.75 42.38
C LEU A 31 -12.61 7.84 43.20
N ALA A 32 -13.94 7.87 43.24
CA ALA A 32 -14.71 8.91 43.94
C ALA A 32 -14.70 8.76 45.48
N ASN A 33 -14.29 7.61 46.03
CA ASN A 33 -14.37 7.30 47.47
C ASN A 33 -13.01 7.05 48.14
N ILE A 34 -11.89 7.43 47.51
CA ILE A 34 -10.55 7.25 48.11
C ILE A 34 -10.20 8.48 48.96
N ASP A 35 -9.75 8.23 50.20
CA ASP A 35 -9.28 9.24 51.14
C ASP A 35 -8.18 10.11 50.50
N LYS A 36 -8.49 11.40 50.33
CA LYS A 36 -7.66 12.42 49.66
C LYS A 36 -6.35 12.72 50.41
N SER A 37 -6.17 12.19 51.61
CA SER A 37 -4.96 12.39 52.42
C SER A 37 -3.83 11.41 52.11
N SER A 38 -4.09 10.32 51.37
CA SER A 38 -3.06 9.32 51.10
C SER A 38 -2.06 9.78 50.03
N THR A 39 -0.77 9.51 50.26
CA THR A 39 0.32 9.72 49.29
C THR A 39 0.01 9.12 47.92
N VAL A 40 -0.74 8.01 47.88
CA VAL A 40 -1.19 7.34 46.66
C VAL A 40 -2.10 8.23 45.81
N CYS A 41 -3.04 8.97 46.41
CA CYS A 41 -3.90 9.90 45.69
C CYS A 41 -3.12 11.07 45.07
N ARG A 42 -2.08 11.55 45.75
CA ARG A 42 -1.20 12.63 45.23
C ARG A 42 -0.38 12.13 44.04
N THR A 43 0.21 10.94 44.15
CA THR A 43 0.97 10.33 43.05
C THR A 43 0.10 10.09 41.82
N LEU A 44 -1.09 9.51 41.97
CA LEU A 44 -2.01 9.28 40.85
C LEU A 44 -2.46 10.58 40.17
N THR A 45 -2.69 11.64 40.95
CA THR A 45 -3.06 12.97 40.42
C THR A 45 -1.91 13.58 39.61
N ILE A 46 -0.68 13.52 40.11
CA ILE A 46 0.51 14.02 39.40
C ILE A 46 0.73 13.22 38.11
N THR A 47 0.66 11.88 38.15
CA THR A 47 0.80 11.03 36.96
C THR A 47 -0.28 11.34 35.91
N TYR A 48 -1.52 11.57 36.33
CA TYR A 48 -2.60 11.95 35.42
C TYR A 48 -2.41 13.34 34.79
N LEU A 49 -1.96 14.33 35.57
CA LEU A 49 -1.67 15.67 35.05
C LEU A 49 -0.48 15.65 34.08
N LEU A 50 0.58 14.89 34.37
CA LEU A 50 1.70 14.67 33.46
C LEU A 50 1.26 13.97 32.18
N TYR A 51 0.44 12.93 32.27
CA TYR A 51 -0.13 12.25 31.10
C TYR A 51 -0.97 13.20 30.24
N ARG A 52 -1.84 14.04 30.84
CA ARG A 52 -2.62 15.04 30.09
C ARG A 52 -1.73 16.07 29.41
N LYS A 53 -0.66 16.53 30.08
CA LYS A 53 0.30 17.47 29.50
C LYS A 53 1.04 16.85 28.31
N VAL A 54 1.64 15.67 28.49
CA VAL A 54 2.31 14.94 27.40
C VAL A 54 1.36 14.65 26.24
N ARG A 55 0.11 14.26 26.51
CA ARG A 55 -0.89 14.03 25.45
C ARG A 55 -1.26 15.32 24.71
N ARG A 56 -1.37 16.45 25.41
CA ARG A 56 -1.60 17.76 24.80
C ARG A 56 -0.41 18.15 23.94
N ASP A 57 0.81 18.04 24.46
CA ASP A 57 2.05 18.38 23.75
C ASP A 57 2.24 17.49 22.51
N VAL A 58 1.92 16.19 22.58
CA VAL A 58 1.94 15.28 21.41
C VAL A 58 0.86 15.64 20.38
N THR A 59 -0.30 16.11 20.82
CA THR A 59 -1.38 16.53 19.91
C THR A 59 -0.98 17.82 19.19
N GLU A 60 -0.44 18.80 19.92
CA GLU A 60 0.06 20.06 19.39
C GLU A 60 1.23 19.85 18.42
N PHE A 61 2.19 18.97 18.77
CA PHE A 61 3.29 18.60 17.87
C PHE A 61 2.82 17.90 16.59
N ARG A 62 1.78 17.05 16.67
CA ARG A 62 1.17 16.44 15.47
C ARG A 62 0.48 17.46 14.58
N HIS A 63 -0.15 18.49 15.16
CA HIS A 63 -0.74 19.57 14.38
C HIS A 63 0.33 20.40 13.68
N ILE A 64 1.38 20.82 14.39
CA ILE A 64 2.50 21.58 13.82
C ILE A 64 3.20 20.77 12.72
N SER A 65 3.48 19.49 12.96
CA SER A 65 4.09 18.61 11.96
C SER A 65 3.21 18.43 10.71
N LYS A 66 1.88 18.44 10.87
CA LYS A 66 0.94 18.35 9.75
C LYS A 66 0.86 19.66 8.96
N GLU A 67 0.84 20.80 9.66
CA GLU A 67 0.80 22.12 9.01
C GLU A 67 2.08 22.43 8.24
N ILE A 68 3.25 22.13 8.81
CA ILE A 68 4.55 22.28 8.13
C ILE A 68 4.56 21.44 6.84
N ASN A 69 4.11 20.18 6.92
CA ASN A 69 4.04 19.29 5.77
C ASN A 69 3.08 19.82 4.67
N MET A 70 1.96 20.45 5.03
CA MET A 70 1.03 21.01 4.05
C MET A 70 1.60 22.22 3.30
N VAL A 71 2.37 23.09 3.96
CA VAL A 71 3.01 24.25 3.30
C VAL A 71 4.05 23.78 2.28
N ASP A 72 4.86 22.79 2.65
CA ASP A 72 5.88 22.22 1.77
C ASP A 72 5.24 21.50 0.56
N GLN A 73 4.17 20.72 0.79
CA GLN A 73 3.41 20.07 -0.27
C GLN A 73 2.76 21.06 -1.24
N MET A 74 2.17 22.14 -0.72
CA MET A 74 1.59 23.19 -1.56
C MET A 74 2.67 23.83 -2.44
N LYS A 75 3.84 24.13 -1.87
CA LYS A 75 4.94 24.69 -2.64
C LYS A 75 5.35 23.78 -3.78
N LEU A 76 5.56 22.49 -3.51
CA LEU A 76 5.92 21.50 -4.53
C LEU A 76 4.86 21.40 -5.63
N ILE A 77 3.58 21.42 -5.27
CA ILE A 77 2.48 21.44 -6.24
C ILE A 77 2.56 22.69 -7.13
N LEU A 78 2.72 23.87 -6.53
CA LEU A 78 2.75 25.13 -7.27
C LEU A 78 3.97 25.26 -8.19
N ASP A 79 5.07 24.61 -7.86
CA ASP A 79 6.27 24.52 -8.72
C ASP A 79 6.04 23.67 -9.99
N THR A 80 4.90 22.97 -10.10
CA THR A 80 4.55 22.11 -11.25
C THR A 80 3.42 22.64 -12.13
N VAL A 81 2.94 23.86 -11.87
CA VAL A 81 1.83 24.47 -12.61
C VAL A 81 2.19 25.88 -13.05
N THR A 82 1.45 26.44 -14.02
CA THR A 82 1.66 27.82 -14.43
C THR A 82 1.08 28.80 -13.41
N GLU A 83 1.56 30.05 -13.43
CA GLU A 83 1.02 31.12 -12.57
C GLU A 83 -0.50 31.31 -12.76
N SER A 84 -0.99 31.15 -13.99
CA SER A 84 -2.43 31.24 -14.29
C SER A 84 -3.27 30.09 -13.73
N GLN A 85 -2.65 28.95 -13.38
CA GLN A 85 -3.31 27.79 -12.78
C GLN A 85 -3.23 27.80 -11.23
N ALA A 86 -2.25 28.52 -10.67
CA ALA A 86 -1.87 28.44 -9.26
C ALA A 86 -3.02 28.72 -8.28
N GLU A 87 -3.87 29.71 -8.55
CA GLU A 87 -4.99 30.06 -7.67
C GLU A 87 -6.03 28.93 -7.60
N GLY A 88 -6.42 28.37 -8.75
CA GLY A 88 -7.38 27.28 -8.81
C GLY A 88 -6.86 26.00 -8.15
N VAL A 89 -5.58 25.68 -8.36
CA VAL A 89 -4.93 24.52 -7.74
C VAL A 89 -4.82 24.68 -6.22
N ARG A 90 -4.50 25.88 -5.74
CA ARG A 90 -4.46 26.18 -4.31
C ARG A 90 -5.82 25.97 -3.65
N ALA A 91 -6.88 26.54 -4.24
CA ALA A 91 -8.24 26.38 -3.74
C ALA A 91 -8.65 24.89 -3.72
N TYR A 92 -8.33 24.14 -4.77
CA TYR A 92 -8.63 22.71 -4.84
C TYR A 92 -7.90 21.91 -3.75
N PHE A 93 -6.64 22.23 -3.48
CA PHE A 93 -5.86 21.58 -2.41
C PHE A 93 -6.40 21.86 -1.02
N GLU A 94 -6.81 23.10 -0.74
CA GLU A 94 -7.38 23.46 0.56
C GLU A 94 -8.68 22.69 0.83
N GLU A 95 -9.49 22.46 -0.21
CA GLU A 95 -10.75 21.73 -0.11
C GLU A 95 -10.57 20.21 -0.07
N ASN A 96 -9.71 19.65 -0.93
CA ASN A 96 -9.66 18.20 -1.21
C ASN A 96 -8.41 17.50 -0.65
N GLY A 97 -7.39 18.26 -0.25
CA GLY A 97 -6.13 17.76 0.26
C GLY A 97 -5.18 17.21 -0.81
N PHE A 98 -3.95 16.90 -0.38
CA PHE A 98 -2.81 16.56 -1.24
C PHE A 98 -3.10 15.48 -2.29
N VAL A 99 -3.56 14.30 -1.85
CA VAL A 99 -3.77 13.15 -2.76
C VAL A 99 -4.75 13.49 -3.87
N GLN A 100 -5.89 14.11 -3.56
CA GLN A 100 -6.88 14.48 -4.57
C GLN A 100 -6.34 15.56 -5.51
N THR A 101 -5.53 16.49 -5.01
CA THR A 101 -4.89 17.49 -5.86
C THR A 101 -3.93 16.85 -6.86
N ILE A 102 -3.06 15.92 -6.45
CA ILE A 102 -2.17 15.22 -7.41
C ILE A 102 -2.97 14.54 -8.51
N LEU A 103 -4.05 13.86 -8.13
CA LEU A 103 -4.96 13.21 -9.06
C LEU A 103 -5.64 14.20 -10.02
N HIS A 104 -6.07 15.36 -9.52
CA HIS A 104 -6.63 16.44 -10.33
C HIS A 104 -5.58 17.03 -11.29
N LEU A 105 -4.34 17.21 -10.83
CA LEU A 105 -3.24 17.71 -11.66
C LEU A 105 -3.00 16.80 -12.85
N VAL A 106 -2.79 15.50 -12.60
CA VAL A 106 -2.53 14.49 -13.63
C VAL A 106 -3.66 14.39 -14.65
N ASN A 107 -4.92 14.47 -14.19
CA ASN A 107 -6.08 14.20 -15.04
C ASN A 107 -6.61 15.45 -15.77
N THR A 108 -6.32 16.66 -15.29
CA THR A 108 -7.05 17.87 -15.74
C THR A 108 -6.19 19.11 -15.92
N VAL A 109 -5.16 19.31 -15.08
CA VAL A 109 -4.41 20.58 -15.09
C VAL A 109 -3.13 20.47 -15.92
N TRP A 110 -2.39 19.37 -15.78
CA TRP A 110 -1.14 19.17 -16.50
C TRP A 110 -1.39 18.95 -17.98
N ASP A 111 -0.68 19.72 -18.79
CA ASP A 111 -0.64 19.55 -20.22
C ASP A 111 0.22 18.34 -20.62
N LYS A 112 0.23 18.05 -21.92
CA LYS A 112 1.00 16.94 -22.48
C LYS A 112 2.50 17.05 -22.19
N GLU A 113 3.04 18.27 -22.16
CA GLU A 113 4.48 18.48 -21.92
C GLU A 113 4.84 18.16 -20.47
N THR A 114 4.04 18.64 -19.52
CA THR A 114 4.22 18.37 -18.08
C THR A 114 4.04 16.88 -17.76
N LEU A 115 3.07 16.22 -18.40
CA LEU A 115 2.90 14.77 -18.27
C LEU A 115 4.12 13.99 -18.78
N GLU A 116 4.68 14.37 -19.93
CA GLU A 116 5.89 13.74 -20.47
C GLU A 116 7.10 13.97 -19.56
N LYS A 117 7.29 15.21 -19.05
CA LYS A 117 8.33 15.51 -18.06
C LYS A 117 8.17 14.69 -16.78
N SER A 118 6.94 14.47 -16.33
CA SER A 118 6.63 13.68 -15.14
C SER A 118 7.03 12.22 -15.34
N LYS A 119 6.70 11.65 -16.50
CA LYS A 119 7.11 10.31 -16.89
C LYS A 119 8.63 10.18 -16.90
N ILE A 120 9.33 11.08 -17.59
CA ILE A 120 10.81 11.09 -17.64
C ILE A 120 11.39 11.17 -16.23
N ALA A 121 10.90 12.09 -15.39
CA ALA A 121 11.42 12.29 -14.04
C ALA A 121 11.31 11.02 -13.18
N ILE A 122 10.20 10.27 -13.29
CA ILE A 122 10.01 9.00 -12.59
C ILE A 122 10.91 7.90 -13.16
N GLU A 123 10.98 7.77 -14.50
CA GLU A 123 11.77 6.75 -15.19
C GLU A 123 13.28 6.89 -14.93
N THR A 124 13.79 8.13 -14.99
CA THR A 124 15.22 8.41 -14.80
C THR A 124 15.60 8.62 -13.33
N ARG A 125 14.61 8.70 -12.44
CA ARG A 125 14.79 9.07 -11.03
C ARG A 125 15.55 10.38 -10.86
N ASP A 126 15.18 11.38 -11.66
CA ASP A 126 15.82 12.69 -11.69
C ASP A 126 15.53 13.48 -10.41
N LYS A 127 16.46 13.42 -9.45
CA LYS A 127 16.34 14.07 -8.15
C LYS A 127 16.31 15.60 -8.20
N ASP A 128 16.72 16.20 -9.32
CA ASP A 128 16.70 17.65 -9.49
C ASP A 128 15.35 18.13 -10.06
N SER A 129 14.48 17.21 -10.49
CA SER A 129 13.14 17.53 -10.99
C SER A 129 12.12 17.70 -9.86
N PRO A 130 11.38 18.82 -9.80
CA PRO A 130 10.30 18.99 -8.81
C PRO A 130 9.19 17.94 -8.99
N LEU A 131 9.02 17.39 -10.20
CA LEU A 131 8.06 16.32 -10.48
C LEU A 131 8.48 14.99 -9.85
N PHE A 132 9.78 14.71 -9.77
CA PHE A 132 10.29 13.53 -9.06
C PHE A 132 10.04 13.66 -7.56
N GLU A 133 10.39 14.79 -6.95
CA GLU A 133 10.13 15.02 -5.53
C GLU A 133 8.62 14.92 -5.22
N LEU A 134 7.79 15.59 -6.01
CA LEU A 134 6.34 15.59 -5.83
C LEU A 134 5.72 14.19 -5.96
N LEU A 135 6.06 13.46 -7.03
CA LEU A 135 5.39 12.20 -7.35
C LEU A 135 6.06 10.98 -6.72
N PHE A 136 7.39 10.90 -6.81
CA PHE A 136 8.14 9.74 -6.36
C PHE A 136 8.27 9.70 -4.84
N ILE A 137 8.57 10.84 -4.23
CA ILE A 137 8.82 10.96 -2.79
C ILE A 137 7.52 11.28 -2.05
N GLU A 138 6.90 12.45 -2.30
CA GLU A 138 5.76 12.92 -1.51
C GLU A 138 4.47 12.15 -1.80
N PHE A 139 4.12 11.96 -3.08
CA PHE A 139 3.00 11.10 -3.47
C PHE A 139 3.33 9.60 -3.32
N ASN A 140 4.61 9.27 -3.09
CA ASN A 140 5.09 7.95 -2.70
C ASN A 140 4.90 6.84 -3.75
N ILE A 141 5.18 7.16 -5.03
CA ILE A 141 5.32 6.13 -6.07
C ILE A 141 6.43 5.14 -5.74
N GLN A 142 7.47 5.57 -4.99
CA GLN A 142 8.49 4.66 -4.49
C GLN A 142 7.87 3.45 -3.77
N LYS A 143 6.87 3.67 -2.91
CA LYS A 143 6.25 2.57 -2.18
C LYS A 143 5.52 1.59 -3.09
N HIS A 144 4.87 2.08 -4.13
CA HIS A 144 4.24 1.23 -5.15
C HIS A 144 5.30 0.40 -5.90
N PHE A 145 6.43 0.99 -6.26
CA PHE A 145 7.53 0.26 -6.90
C PHE A 145 8.10 -0.83 -5.98
N GLU A 146 8.29 -0.55 -4.68
CA GLU A 146 8.70 -1.57 -3.70
C GLU A 146 7.71 -2.74 -3.60
N ILE A 147 6.40 -2.45 -3.62
CA ILE A 147 5.35 -3.49 -3.60
C ILE A 147 5.40 -4.31 -4.89
N THR A 148 5.60 -3.66 -6.03
CA THR A 148 5.71 -4.32 -7.34
C THR A 148 6.95 -5.21 -7.41
N ASP A 149 8.11 -4.70 -6.98
CA ASP A 149 9.37 -5.46 -6.91
C ASP A 149 9.22 -6.71 -6.03
N SER A 150 8.58 -6.58 -4.86
CA SER A 150 8.28 -7.70 -3.96
C SER A 150 7.40 -8.75 -4.64
N HIS A 151 6.30 -8.33 -5.26
CA HIS A 151 5.40 -9.24 -5.95
C HIS A 151 6.10 -9.99 -7.10
N LYS A 152 6.89 -9.30 -7.92
CA LYS A 152 7.67 -9.93 -9.00
C LYS A 152 8.64 -10.98 -8.48
N PHE A 153 9.33 -10.69 -7.37
CA PHE A 153 10.18 -11.67 -6.71
C PHE A 153 9.38 -12.94 -6.32
N TRP A 154 8.19 -12.78 -5.76
CA TRP A 154 7.33 -13.91 -5.39
C TRP A 154 6.75 -14.66 -6.60
N VAL A 155 6.52 -13.99 -7.72
CA VAL A 155 6.10 -14.62 -8.99
C VAL A 155 7.22 -15.49 -9.55
N GLU A 156 8.45 -14.96 -9.66
CA GLU A 156 9.61 -15.74 -10.10
C GLU A 156 9.83 -16.96 -9.19
N LYS A 157 9.72 -16.77 -7.88
CA LYS A 157 9.87 -17.85 -6.91
C LYS A 157 8.77 -18.92 -7.00
N SER A 158 7.52 -18.49 -7.16
CA SER A 158 6.36 -19.37 -7.34
C SER A 158 6.48 -20.17 -8.63
N PHE A 159 6.93 -19.54 -9.71
CA PHE A 159 7.25 -20.22 -10.96
C PHE A 159 8.30 -21.31 -10.75
N GLN A 160 9.44 -21.00 -10.11
CA GLN A 160 10.48 -22.01 -9.85
C GLN A 160 9.96 -23.20 -9.04
N ARG A 161 9.09 -22.95 -8.05
CA ARG A 161 8.48 -23.99 -7.22
C ARG A 161 7.51 -24.87 -8.02
N LEU A 162 6.78 -24.29 -8.96
CA LEU A 162 5.70 -24.94 -9.70
C LEU A 162 6.07 -25.36 -11.13
N ARG A 163 7.27 -25.05 -11.62
CA ARG A 163 7.69 -25.20 -13.04
C ARG A 163 7.33 -26.53 -13.71
N LYS A 164 7.31 -27.63 -12.96
CA LYS A 164 6.94 -28.97 -13.47
C LYS A 164 5.44 -29.13 -13.79
N PHE A 165 4.59 -28.32 -13.17
CA PHE A 165 3.14 -28.29 -13.37
C PHE A 165 2.70 -27.23 -14.39
N VAL A 166 3.56 -26.23 -14.66
CA VAL A 166 3.28 -25.12 -15.57
C VAL A 166 4.27 -25.11 -16.75
N PRO A 167 4.25 -26.14 -17.61
CA PRO A 167 5.27 -26.32 -18.65
C PRO A 167 5.16 -25.30 -19.81
N ASN A 168 4.07 -24.55 -19.92
CA ASN A 168 3.86 -23.57 -20.99
C ASN A 168 4.31 -22.17 -20.57
N MET A 169 4.33 -21.85 -19.27
CA MET A 169 4.95 -20.65 -18.73
C MET A 169 6.48 -20.78 -18.75
N THR A 170 7.18 -19.74 -19.22
CA THR A 170 8.64 -19.71 -19.25
C THR A 170 9.21 -18.91 -18.07
N GLU A 171 10.50 -19.09 -17.80
CA GLU A 171 11.22 -18.26 -16.82
C GLU A 171 11.21 -16.78 -17.24
N ASN A 172 11.23 -16.49 -18.54
CA ASN A 172 11.15 -15.12 -19.02
C ASN A 172 9.78 -14.50 -18.71
N ASP A 173 8.68 -15.23 -18.91
CA ASP A 173 7.34 -14.76 -18.53
C ASP A 173 7.31 -14.35 -17.04
N ALA A 174 7.87 -15.18 -16.15
CA ALA A 174 7.96 -14.87 -14.73
C ALA A 174 8.76 -13.58 -14.43
N LYS A 175 9.90 -13.38 -15.12
CA LYS A 175 10.78 -12.22 -14.92
C LYS A 175 10.18 -10.91 -15.39
N VAL A 176 9.42 -10.95 -16.49
CA VAL A 176 8.80 -9.76 -17.09
C VAL A 176 7.38 -9.49 -16.59
N HIS A 177 6.86 -10.35 -15.72
CA HIS A 177 5.55 -10.18 -15.09
C HIS A 177 5.40 -8.78 -14.49
N ASP A 178 4.26 -8.13 -14.74
CA ASP A 178 3.90 -6.84 -14.17
C ASP A 178 4.86 -5.66 -14.47
N LEU A 179 5.72 -5.76 -15.48
CA LEU A 179 6.58 -4.63 -15.87
C LEU A 179 5.78 -3.39 -16.29
N SER A 180 4.54 -3.53 -16.73
CA SER A 180 3.69 -2.36 -17.02
C SER A 180 3.35 -1.52 -15.79
N LYS A 181 3.48 -2.05 -14.56
CA LYS A 181 3.19 -1.31 -13.31
C LYS A 181 4.18 -0.19 -13.01
N TYR A 182 5.33 -0.15 -13.70
CA TYR A 182 6.29 0.95 -13.61
C TYR A 182 5.95 2.12 -14.54
N ASP A 183 5.05 1.93 -15.51
CA ASP A 183 4.64 2.99 -16.42
C ASP A 183 3.82 4.05 -15.68
N PHE A 184 3.98 5.31 -16.09
CA PHE A 184 3.43 6.48 -15.41
C PHE A 184 1.95 6.35 -15.00
N VAL A 185 1.06 5.95 -15.91
CA VAL A 185 -0.37 5.84 -15.63
C VAL A 185 -0.66 4.80 -14.55
N GLN A 186 -0.01 3.63 -14.64
CA GLN A 186 -0.18 2.58 -13.64
C GLN A 186 0.50 2.96 -12.32
N ALA A 187 1.69 3.57 -12.37
CA ALA A 187 2.39 4.04 -11.19
C ALA A 187 1.53 5.01 -10.37
N VAL A 188 0.90 6.01 -11.01
CA VAL A 188 0.00 6.95 -10.32
C VAL A 188 -1.24 6.24 -9.79
N GLY A 189 -1.94 5.45 -10.62
CA GLY A 189 -3.20 4.83 -10.22
C GLY A 189 -3.05 3.76 -9.14
N TYR A 190 -2.03 2.91 -9.22
CA TYR A 190 -1.74 1.90 -8.20
C TYR A 190 -1.25 2.53 -6.90
N THR A 191 -0.45 3.60 -6.96
CA THR A 191 -0.07 4.37 -5.76
C THR A 191 -1.31 4.95 -5.08
N ALA A 192 -2.19 5.58 -5.86
CA ALA A 192 -3.46 6.10 -5.36
C ALA A 192 -4.30 5.00 -4.69
N LYS A 193 -4.38 3.82 -5.30
CA LYS A 193 -5.17 2.71 -4.77
C LYS A 193 -4.58 2.07 -3.52
N TRP A 194 -3.32 1.67 -3.56
CA TRP A 194 -2.71 0.79 -2.55
C TRP A 194 -1.91 1.51 -1.48
N VAL A 195 -1.36 2.68 -1.80
CA VAL A 195 -0.63 3.52 -0.83
C VAL A 195 -1.59 4.48 -0.14
N HIS A 196 -2.50 5.10 -0.90
CA HIS A 196 -3.43 6.12 -0.38
C HIS A 196 -4.85 5.60 -0.11
N ASN A 197 -5.11 4.31 -0.30
CA ASN A 197 -6.40 3.65 -0.03
C ASN A 197 -7.60 4.28 -0.76
N LEU A 198 -7.40 4.71 -2.00
CA LEU A 198 -8.47 5.32 -2.79
C LEU A 198 -9.61 4.32 -3.08
N GLU A 199 -10.82 4.85 -3.18
CA GLU A 199 -12.02 4.08 -3.45
C GLU A 199 -11.96 3.32 -4.78
N TRP A 200 -12.58 2.14 -4.82
CA TRP A 200 -12.57 1.28 -6.01
C TRP A 200 -13.18 1.95 -7.24
N GLY A 201 -14.20 2.80 -7.07
CA GLY A 201 -14.85 3.51 -8.18
C GLY A 201 -14.09 4.71 -8.73
N ASN A 202 -12.90 5.03 -8.22
CA ASN A 202 -12.19 6.24 -8.64
C ASN A 202 -11.75 6.17 -10.12
N PRO A 203 -11.99 7.21 -10.94
CA PRO A 203 -11.67 7.20 -12.37
C PRO A 203 -10.20 6.93 -12.70
N ILE A 204 -9.26 7.46 -11.91
CA ILE A 204 -7.82 7.29 -12.18
C ILE A 204 -7.38 5.86 -11.86
N TRP A 205 -7.88 5.30 -10.76
CA TRP A 205 -7.67 3.88 -10.47
C TRP A 205 -8.26 2.99 -11.58
N GLN A 206 -9.50 3.27 -12.01
CA GLN A 206 -10.12 2.51 -13.10
C GLN A 206 -9.36 2.65 -14.42
N ALA A 207 -8.83 3.83 -14.75
CA ALA A 207 -8.00 4.02 -15.92
C ALA A 207 -6.71 3.20 -15.86
N ALA A 208 -6.00 3.22 -14.72
CA ALA A 208 -4.79 2.42 -14.51
C ALA A 208 -5.06 0.91 -14.53
N LEU A 209 -6.13 0.45 -13.89
CA LEU A 209 -6.55 -0.96 -13.89
C LEU A 209 -6.92 -1.43 -15.31
N ASN A 210 -7.63 -0.60 -16.08
CA ASN A 210 -7.98 -0.92 -17.45
C ASN A 210 -6.76 -0.91 -18.38
N ASP A 211 -5.80 0.00 -18.19
CA ASP A 211 -4.52 -0.04 -18.92
C ASP A 211 -3.77 -1.34 -18.63
N HIS A 212 -3.72 -1.74 -17.36
CA HIS A 212 -3.09 -2.97 -16.92
C HIS A 212 -3.72 -4.22 -17.56
N TYR A 213 -5.04 -4.35 -17.50
CA TYR A 213 -5.76 -5.47 -18.13
C TYR A 213 -5.65 -5.51 -19.66
N LYS A 214 -5.26 -4.42 -20.33
CA LYS A 214 -5.02 -4.41 -21.78
C LYS A 214 -3.60 -4.84 -22.16
N ARG A 215 -2.69 -4.91 -21.20
CA ARG A 215 -1.26 -5.15 -21.43
C ARG A 215 -0.79 -6.48 -20.87
N GLU A 216 -1.42 -6.94 -19.81
CA GLU A 216 -1.04 -8.16 -19.10
C GLU A 216 -2.05 -9.28 -19.41
N SER A 217 -1.68 -10.18 -20.33
CA SER A 217 -2.54 -11.27 -20.79
C SER A 217 -2.83 -12.32 -19.72
N HIS A 218 -2.06 -12.41 -18.63
CA HIS A 218 -2.33 -13.35 -17.54
C HIS A 218 -3.60 -13.02 -16.72
N HIS A 219 -4.27 -11.89 -17.00
CA HIS A 219 -5.57 -11.56 -16.43
C HIS A 219 -6.73 -12.01 -17.33
N PRO A 220 -7.76 -12.70 -16.81
CA PRO A 220 -8.94 -13.08 -17.59
C PRO A 220 -9.66 -11.91 -18.28
N GLN A 221 -9.57 -10.71 -17.70
CA GLN A 221 -10.14 -9.48 -18.25
C GLN A 221 -9.54 -9.09 -19.59
N PHE A 222 -8.30 -9.51 -19.89
CA PHE A 222 -7.66 -9.30 -21.19
C PHE A 222 -8.44 -9.97 -22.33
N PHE A 223 -9.07 -11.13 -22.05
CA PHE A 223 -9.73 -11.97 -23.05
C PHE A 223 -11.24 -11.73 -23.20
N ASN A 224 -11.83 -10.76 -22.50
CA ASN A 224 -13.26 -10.41 -22.64
C ASN A 224 -14.25 -11.59 -22.53
N ASN A 225 -14.03 -12.50 -21.57
CA ASN A 225 -14.78 -13.75 -21.39
C ASN A 225 -14.55 -14.81 -22.48
N GLU A 226 -13.43 -14.73 -23.19
CA GLU A 226 -12.91 -15.83 -24.01
C GLU A 226 -11.89 -16.65 -23.21
N ARG A 227 -11.53 -17.81 -23.75
CA ARG A 227 -10.52 -18.68 -23.15
C ARG A 227 -9.13 -18.05 -23.22
N MET A 228 -8.40 -18.15 -22.12
CA MET A 228 -7.00 -17.77 -22.03
C MET A 228 -6.12 -18.75 -22.83
N THR A 229 -4.95 -18.29 -23.29
CA THR A 229 -3.94 -19.22 -23.78
C THR A 229 -3.42 -20.08 -22.62
N ARG A 230 -2.88 -21.26 -22.93
CA ARG A 230 -2.36 -22.14 -21.88
C ARG A 230 -1.24 -21.51 -21.07
N LYS A 231 -0.35 -20.75 -21.74
CA LYS A 231 0.72 -19.96 -21.09
C LYS A 231 0.14 -18.94 -20.11
N ASP A 232 -0.82 -18.14 -20.55
CA ASP A 232 -1.40 -17.06 -19.74
C ASP A 232 -2.21 -17.60 -18.56
N LEU A 233 -2.91 -18.74 -18.76
CA LEU A 233 -3.64 -19.42 -17.69
C LEU A 233 -2.69 -19.93 -16.59
N GLU A 234 -1.55 -20.50 -16.99
CA GLU A 234 -0.51 -20.96 -16.07
C GLU A 234 0.16 -19.78 -15.33
N GLU A 235 0.46 -18.69 -16.04
CA GLU A 235 0.96 -17.45 -15.42
C GLU A 235 -0.05 -16.88 -14.42
N SER A 236 -1.35 -16.88 -14.76
CA SER A 236 -2.44 -16.45 -13.89
C SER A 236 -2.51 -17.25 -12.57
N LEU A 237 -2.25 -18.57 -12.65
CA LEU A 237 -2.15 -19.42 -11.46
C LEU A 237 -0.90 -19.09 -10.63
N VAL A 238 0.26 -18.92 -11.28
CA VAL A 238 1.51 -18.55 -10.60
C VAL A 238 1.39 -17.20 -9.90
N ASP A 239 0.72 -16.21 -10.49
CA ASP A 239 0.40 -14.91 -9.87
C ASP A 239 -0.45 -15.07 -8.59
N MET A 240 -1.50 -15.91 -8.63
CA MET A 240 -2.30 -16.20 -7.43
C MET A 240 -1.47 -16.87 -6.34
N VAL A 241 -0.62 -17.83 -6.71
CA VAL A 241 0.30 -18.51 -5.78
C VAL A 241 1.26 -17.50 -5.14
N ALA A 242 1.83 -16.60 -5.94
CA ALA A 242 2.75 -15.56 -5.48
C ALA A 242 2.09 -14.64 -4.45
N CYS A 243 0.89 -14.12 -4.76
CA CYS A 243 0.12 -13.30 -3.84
C CYS A 243 -0.14 -14.02 -2.50
N ARG A 244 -0.51 -15.30 -2.55
CA ARG A 244 -0.77 -16.11 -1.37
C ARG A 244 0.50 -16.37 -0.55
N TRP A 245 1.59 -16.75 -1.21
CA TRP A 245 2.86 -17.03 -0.56
C TRP A 245 3.39 -15.77 0.15
N GLU A 246 3.37 -14.64 -0.56
CA GLU A 246 3.78 -13.35 -0.03
C GLU A 246 2.92 -12.91 1.16
N ARG A 247 1.59 -12.90 1.00
CA ARG A 247 0.70 -12.12 1.88
C ARG A 247 0.05 -12.97 2.96
N ASP A 248 -0.45 -14.15 2.59
CA ASP A 248 -1.18 -15.01 3.52
C ASP A 248 -0.21 -15.88 4.33
N LEU A 249 0.81 -16.41 3.66
CA LEU A 249 1.83 -17.28 4.26
C LEU A 249 3.08 -16.53 4.72
N LYS A 250 3.14 -15.20 4.50
CA LYS A 250 4.22 -14.31 4.96
C LYS A 250 5.61 -14.77 4.51
N GLY A 251 5.68 -15.38 3.33
CA GLY A 251 6.91 -15.91 2.76
C GLY A 251 7.50 -17.12 3.49
N ASP A 252 6.67 -17.93 4.14
CA ASP A 252 7.12 -19.18 4.78
C ASP A 252 7.73 -20.14 3.74
N GLU A 253 9.04 -20.36 3.82
CA GLU A 253 9.79 -21.26 2.93
C GLU A 253 9.43 -22.73 3.12
N GLU A 254 8.90 -23.07 4.30
CA GLU A 254 8.49 -24.44 4.65
C GLU A 254 7.05 -24.74 4.20
N ALA A 255 6.36 -23.76 3.59
CA ALA A 255 5.03 -23.95 3.03
C ALA A 255 5.01 -25.10 2.01
N LYS A 256 4.07 -26.03 2.19
CA LYS A 256 3.92 -27.15 1.27
C LYS A 256 3.20 -26.68 0.01
N SER A 257 3.34 -27.41 -1.10
CA SER A 257 2.64 -27.02 -2.34
C SER A 257 1.12 -26.98 -2.17
N PHE A 258 0.56 -27.83 -1.30
CA PHE A 258 -0.85 -27.76 -0.90
C PHE A 258 -1.21 -26.40 -0.30
N ASP A 259 -0.38 -25.87 0.61
CA ASP A 259 -0.62 -24.59 1.25
C ASP A 259 -0.58 -23.46 0.23
N LEU A 260 0.32 -23.53 -0.75
CA LEU A 260 0.51 -22.53 -1.80
C LEU A 260 -0.69 -22.38 -2.76
N VAL A 261 -1.44 -23.46 -3.01
CA VAL A 261 -2.58 -23.47 -3.95
C VAL A 261 -3.95 -23.49 -3.27
N ASN A 262 -4.00 -23.38 -1.95
CA ASN A 262 -5.24 -23.37 -1.18
C ASN A 262 -5.90 -21.98 -1.18
N PHE A 263 -6.49 -21.59 -2.31
CA PHE A 263 -7.14 -20.29 -2.48
C PHE A 263 -8.61 -20.28 -2.02
N ASP A 264 -9.11 -19.09 -1.69
CA ASP A 264 -10.56 -18.86 -1.63
C ASP A 264 -11.17 -19.04 -3.03
N ALA A 265 -12.23 -19.84 -3.14
CA ALA A 265 -12.90 -20.15 -4.40
C ALA A 265 -13.35 -18.90 -5.19
N LYS A 266 -13.59 -17.77 -4.51
CA LYS A 266 -13.94 -16.51 -5.17
C LYS A 266 -12.88 -16.02 -6.16
N PHE A 267 -11.60 -16.34 -5.94
CA PHE A 267 -10.52 -15.96 -6.85
C PHE A 267 -10.55 -16.73 -8.15
N LEU A 268 -11.20 -17.90 -8.19
CA LEU A 268 -11.37 -18.69 -9.40
C LEU A 268 -12.61 -18.27 -10.20
N GLN A 269 -13.56 -17.54 -9.59
CA GLN A 269 -14.79 -17.09 -10.26
C GLN A 269 -14.56 -16.08 -11.39
N ARG A 270 -13.33 -15.56 -11.53
CA ARG A 270 -12.93 -14.66 -12.63
C ARG A 270 -12.67 -15.39 -13.94
N TYR A 271 -12.49 -16.71 -13.93
CA TYR A 271 -12.25 -17.50 -15.14
C TYR A 271 -13.57 -17.86 -15.81
N VAL A 272 -13.53 -18.03 -17.14
CA VAL A 272 -14.58 -18.74 -17.87
C VAL A 272 -14.59 -20.21 -17.44
N LYS A 273 -15.69 -20.92 -17.71
CA LYS A 273 -15.91 -22.28 -17.18
C LYS A 273 -14.78 -23.25 -17.54
N GLU A 274 -14.33 -23.23 -18.79
CA GLU A 274 -13.29 -24.12 -19.29
C GLU A 274 -11.94 -23.86 -18.62
N ASP A 275 -11.60 -22.58 -18.42
CA ASP A 275 -10.36 -22.17 -17.77
C ASP A 275 -10.41 -22.42 -16.26
N PHE A 276 -11.59 -22.28 -15.64
CA PHE A 276 -11.85 -22.68 -14.26
C PHE A 276 -11.59 -24.18 -14.07
N ASP A 277 -12.11 -25.02 -14.97
CA ASP A 277 -11.92 -26.47 -14.92
C ASP A 277 -10.43 -26.84 -15.07
N ASP A 278 -9.74 -26.18 -16.00
CA ASP A 278 -8.30 -26.38 -16.25
C ASP A 278 -7.42 -25.94 -15.06
N VAL A 279 -7.68 -24.78 -14.47
CA VAL A 279 -6.97 -24.29 -13.27
C VAL A 279 -7.26 -25.19 -12.07
N SER A 280 -8.51 -25.63 -11.91
CA SER A 280 -8.89 -26.54 -10.84
C SER A 280 -8.18 -27.89 -10.95
N ALA A 281 -8.01 -28.41 -12.17
CA ALA A 281 -7.23 -29.62 -12.42
C ALA A 281 -5.74 -29.42 -12.09
N LEU A 282 -5.16 -28.28 -12.47
CA LEU A 282 -3.77 -27.92 -12.10
C LEU A 282 -3.58 -27.87 -10.58
N ILE A 283 -4.48 -27.20 -9.87
CA ILE A 283 -4.46 -27.11 -8.40
C ILE A 283 -4.47 -28.51 -7.77
N LYS A 284 -5.37 -29.39 -8.21
CA LYS A 284 -5.44 -30.78 -7.71
C LYS A 284 -4.15 -31.55 -7.95
N ASN A 285 -3.56 -31.41 -9.14
CA ASN A 285 -2.27 -32.05 -9.45
C ASN A 285 -1.16 -31.56 -8.52
N ILE A 286 -1.10 -30.25 -8.25
CA ILE A 286 -0.13 -29.64 -7.33
C ILE A 286 -0.31 -30.13 -5.90
N GLN A 287 -1.57 -30.30 -5.46
CA GLN A 287 -1.89 -30.81 -4.12
C GLN A 287 -1.45 -32.26 -3.94
N SER A 288 -1.59 -33.09 -4.99
CA SER A 288 -1.32 -34.53 -4.91
C SER A 288 0.16 -34.92 -4.83
N GLU A 289 1.11 -34.03 -5.15
CA GLU A 289 2.53 -34.39 -5.23
C GLU A 289 3.29 -34.30 -3.89
N ASN A 290 2.61 -34.03 -2.77
CA ASN A 290 3.24 -34.05 -1.44
C ASN A 290 2.47 -34.91 -0.41
N GLU A 291 1.60 -35.81 -0.89
CA GLU A 291 1.15 -36.97 -0.12
C GLU A 291 2.10 -38.15 -0.34
#